data_AF-A0A5B6ZIJ0-F1
#
_entry.id   AF-A0A5B6ZIJ0-F1
#
_cell.length_a   1.000
_cell.length_b   1.000
_cell.length_c   1.000
_cell.angle_alpha   90.00
_cell.angle_beta   90.00
_cell.angle_gamma   90.00
#
_symmetry.space_group_name_H-M   'P 1'
#
loop_
_entity.id
_entity.type
_entity.pdbx_description
1 polymer ?
#
loop_
_entity_poly.entity_id
_entity_poly.type
_entity_poly.pdbx_seq_one_letter_code
_entity_poly.pdbx_strand_id
1 'polypeptide(L)'
;MGRGKFKGKPTGRRQFSTPEEMLAGTSSRPRTFKQEEAKLEEEEQSGEESAEESEEETEKPKGTQGIIEIENPNLVKPKTLKARDVDIEKTTELSRREREEIEKQKAHERYMRLQEQGKTEQARKDLDRLALIRQQRAEAAKKRDEEKAAKEQKKVETRK
;
A
#
# COMPACT_ATOMS: atom_id res chain seq x y z
N MET A 1 -54.33 13.65 -15.73
CA MET A 1 -53.22 13.55 -14.75
C MET A 1 -51.91 13.88 -15.45
N GLY A 2 -51.48 15.15 -15.41
CA GLY A 2 -50.26 15.59 -16.09
C GLY A 2 -49.01 15.15 -15.33
N ARG A 3 -48.25 14.19 -15.86
CA ARG A 3 -46.96 13.82 -15.27
C ARG A 3 -45.92 14.85 -15.71
N GLY A 4 -45.53 15.74 -14.78
CA GLY A 4 -44.45 16.70 -15.00
C GLY A 4 -43.14 15.98 -15.32
N LYS A 5 -42.46 16.40 -16.39
CA LYS A 5 -41.13 15.89 -16.73
C LYS A 5 -40.09 16.43 -15.75
N PHE A 6 -39.74 15.64 -14.73
CA PHE A 6 -38.63 15.94 -13.84
C PHE A 6 -37.32 15.83 -14.64
N LYS A 7 -36.75 16.97 -15.04
CA LYS A 7 -35.38 17.03 -15.56
C LYS A 7 -34.43 16.86 -14.37
N GLY A 8 -33.94 15.65 -14.14
CA GLY A 8 -32.87 15.41 -13.17
C GLY A 8 -31.67 16.27 -13.54
N LYS A 9 -31.22 17.15 -12.63
CA LYS A 9 -29.97 17.89 -12.83
C LYS A 9 -28.84 16.85 -13.00
N PRO A 10 -27.86 17.08 -13.89
CA PRO A 10 -26.69 16.23 -13.96
C PRO A 10 -26.03 16.26 -12.58
N THR A 11 -26.09 15.15 -11.85
CA THR A 11 -25.31 14.97 -10.64
C THR A 11 -23.85 15.02 -11.08
N GLY A 12 -23.21 16.18 -10.87
CA GLY A 12 -21.82 16.38 -11.24
C GLY A 12 -20.97 15.23 -10.69
N ARG A 13 -20.13 14.64 -11.54
CA ARG A 13 -19.18 13.62 -11.10
C ARG A 13 -18.35 14.20 -9.96
N ARG A 14 -18.46 13.62 -8.77
CA ARG A 14 -17.62 13.98 -7.63
C ARG A 14 -16.23 13.43 -7.92
N GLN A 15 -15.27 14.32 -8.14
CA GLN A 15 -13.86 13.96 -8.28
C GLN A 15 -13.32 13.78 -6.86
N PHE A 16 -12.92 12.56 -6.51
CA PHE A 16 -12.21 12.28 -5.27
C PHE A 16 -10.71 12.24 -5.59
N SER A 17 -9.89 12.85 -4.75
CA SER A 17 -8.43 12.76 -4.88
C SER A 17 -8.00 11.30 -4.75
N THR A 18 -7.18 10.82 -5.69
CA THR A 18 -6.60 9.47 -5.58
C THR A 18 -5.48 9.45 -4.52
N PRO A 19 -5.12 8.27 -3.98
CA PRO A 19 -4.01 8.16 -3.04
C PRO A 19 -2.69 8.70 -3.60
N GLU A 20 -2.43 8.47 -4.90
CA GLU A 20 -1.25 8.99 -5.60
C GLU A 20 -1.25 10.52 -5.67
N GLU A 21 -2.41 11.16 -5.91
CA GLU A 21 -2.54 12.62 -5.92
C GLU A 21 -2.42 13.24 -4.52
N MET A 22 -2.80 12.50 -3.47
CA MET A 22 -2.58 12.94 -2.09
C MET A 22 -1.10 12.93 -1.73
N LEU A 23 -0.37 11.89 -2.12
CA LEU A 23 1.09 11.79 -1.92
C LEU A 23 1.86 12.83 -2.74
N ALA A 24 1.44 13.08 -3.99
CA ALA A 24 2.05 14.09 -4.86
C ALA A 24 1.70 15.54 -4.45
N GLY A 25 0.80 15.74 -3.48
CA GLY A 25 0.39 17.07 -3.02
C GLY A 25 -0.39 17.88 -4.06
N THR A 26 -0.80 17.25 -5.17
CA THR A 26 -1.61 17.86 -6.25
C THR A 26 -3.11 17.70 -6.03
N SER A 27 -3.51 17.12 -4.90
CA SER A 27 -4.92 16.91 -4.55
C SER A 27 -5.73 18.21 -4.61
N SER A 28 -6.98 18.11 -5.09
CA SER A 28 -7.95 19.22 -5.14
C SER A 28 -8.46 19.70 -3.78
N ARG A 29 -7.92 19.15 -2.68
CA ARG A 29 -8.31 19.49 -1.31
C ARG A 29 -7.62 20.79 -0.90
N PRO A 30 -8.34 21.75 -0.28
CA PRO A 30 -7.74 22.99 0.17
C PRO A 30 -6.66 22.70 1.22
N ARG A 31 -5.49 23.35 1.09
CA ARG A 31 -4.33 23.18 1.98
C ARG A 31 -4.63 23.47 3.46
N THR A 32 -5.72 24.18 3.75
CA THR A 32 -6.22 24.50 5.09
C THR A 32 -6.99 23.35 5.76
N PHE A 33 -7.36 22.30 5.02
CA PHE A 33 -8.00 21.09 5.56
C PHE A 33 -6.98 19.98 5.87
N LYS A 34 -5.69 20.32 6.01
CA LYS A 34 -4.74 19.40 6.63
C LYS A 34 -5.21 19.14 8.06
N GLN A 35 -5.73 17.93 8.32
CA GLN A 35 -5.69 17.40 9.68
C GLN A 35 -4.22 17.37 10.09
N GLU A 36 -3.94 17.85 11.30
CA GLU A 36 -2.65 17.70 11.97
C GLU A 36 -2.42 16.21 12.27
N GLU A 37 -2.23 15.41 11.23
CA GLU A 37 -1.68 14.07 11.36
C GLU A 37 -0.17 14.21 11.40
N ALA A 38 0.35 14.19 12.63
CA ALA A 38 1.66 13.69 13.03
C ALA A 38 2.73 13.64 11.93
N LYS A 39 3.42 14.77 11.72
CA LYS A 39 4.82 14.74 11.30
C LYS A 39 5.65 14.18 12.46
N LEU A 40 5.69 12.86 12.58
CA LEU A 40 6.76 12.16 13.28
C LEU A 40 7.86 11.89 12.25
N GLU A 41 8.84 12.78 12.20
CA GLU A 41 10.29 12.54 12.05
C GLU A 41 11.01 13.74 11.41
N GLU A 42 12.16 14.05 12.02
CA GLU A 42 13.23 14.98 11.62
C GLU A 42 12.94 16.49 11.68
N GLU A 43 13.07 17.08 12.88
CA GLU A 43 13.91 18.27 13.10
C GLU A 43 14.10 18.51 14.62
N GLU A 44 15.33 18.27 15.08
CA GLU A 44 16.03 18.92 16.20
C GLU A 44 15.27 19.19 17.52
N GLN A 45 15.18 18.18 18.40
CA GLN A 45 15.03 18.40 19.85
C GLN A 45 16.40 18.62 20.51
N SER A 46 16.94 19.82 20.33
CA SER A 46 17.84 20.47 21.31
C SER A 46 16.93 21.18 22.32
N GLY A 47 16.51 20.46 23.35
CA GLY A 47 15.63 20.97 24.42
C GLY A 47 15.91 20.22 25.70
N GLU A 48 17.06 20.53 26.30
CA GLU A 48 17.41 20.18 27.66
C GLU A 48 16.46 20.92 28.61
N GLU A 49 15.37 20.28 29.02
CA GLU A 49 14.66 20.65 30.25
C GLU A 49 14.30 19.38 31.04
N SER A 50 15.18 19.11 31.99
CA SER A 50 14.95 18.24 33.14
C SER A 50 13.74 18.72 33.93
N ALA A 51 12.62 18.01 33.83
CA ALA A 51 11.52 18.08 34.77
C ALA A 51 11.19 16.66 35.23
N GLU A 52 11.96 16.23 36.22
CA GLU A 52 11.65 15.11 37.10
C GLU A 52 10.41 15.50 37.90
N GLU A 53 9.22 15.13 37.43
CA GLU A 53 7.99 15.25 38.21
C GLU A 53 7.33 13.87 38.30
N SER A 54 7.78 13.13 39.32
CA SER A 54 7.13 11.93 39.81
C SER A 54 5.81 12.32 40.49
N GLU A 55 4.78 12.63 39.70
CA GLU A 55 3.42 12.73 40.22
C GLU A 55 2.73 11.38 40.09
N GLU A 56 2.75 10.65 41.20
CA GLU A 56 1.78 9.59 41.47
C GLU A 56 0.41 10.27 41.71
N GLU A 57 -0.17 10.87 40.67
CA GLU A 57 -1.53 11.39 40.70
C GLU A 57 -2.48 10.20 40.76
N THR A 58 -2.89 9.86 41.97
CA THR A 58 -4.12 9.10 42.18
C THR A 58 -5.28 9.95 41.65
N GLU A 59 -5.66 9.75 40.38
CA GLU A 59 -6.83 10.38 39.78
C GLU A 59 -8.03 10.18 40.71
N LYS A 60 -8.56 11.29 41.25
CA LYS A 60 -9.75 11.24 42.10
C LYS A 60 -10.88 10.64 41.26
N PRO A 61 -11.55 9.56 41.71
CA PRO A 61 -12.57 8.91 40.93
C PRO A 61 -13.70 9.92 40.62
N LYS A 62 -14.10 9.99 39.36
CA LYS A 62 -15.09 10.98 38.91
C LYS A 62 -16.47 10.59 39.46
N GLY A 63 -17.10 11.50 40.21
CA GLY A 63 -18.46 11.31 40.71
C GLY A 63 -18.61 10.19 41.74
N THR A 64 -19.62 9.34 41.59
CA THR A 64 -19.96 8.26 42.53
C THR A 64 -19.10 7.00 42.39
N GLN A 65 -18.16 6.97 41.43
CA GLN A 65 -17.29 5.83 41.17
C GLN A 65 -16.43 5.42 42.37
N GLY A 66 -16.12 6.36 43.29
CA GLY A 66 -15.40 6.06 44.53
C GLY A 66 -16.27 5.58 45.69
N ILE A 67 -17.60 5.70 45.58
CA ILE A 67 -18.57 5.34 46.63
C ILE A 67 -19.17 3.95 46.38
N ILE A 68 -19.26 3.53 45.12
CA ILE A 68 -19.83 2.24 44.75
C ILE A 68 -18.72 1.22 44.56
N GLU A 69 -18.68 0.20 45.43
CA GLU A 69 -17.76 -0.94 45.31
C GLU A 69 -18.17 -1.83 44.14
N ILE A 70 -17.33 -1.88 43.09
CA ILE A 70 -17.57 -2.72 41.92
C ILE A 70 -17.02 -4.14 42.19
N GLU A 71 -17.86 -5.03 42.71
CA GLU A 71 -17.55 -6.46 42.91
C GLU A 71 -17.73 -7.27 41.61
N ASN A 72 -17.20 -6.80 40.48
CA ASN A 72 -17.25 -7.57 39.25
C ASN A 72 -16.03 -8.49 39.17
N PRO A 73 -16.19 -9.82 39.28
CA PRO A 73 -15.07 -10.77 39.23
C PRO A 73 -14.35 -10.79 37.88
N ASN A 74 -14.98 -10.27 36.82
CA ASN A 74 -14.38 -10.11 35.49
C ASN A 74 -13.82 -8.69 35.25
N LEU A 75 -13.76 -7.83 36.27
CA LEU A 75 -13.15 -6.51 36.15
C LEU A 75 -11.64 -6.62 36.07
N VAL A 76 -11.13 -6.84 34.85
CA VAL A 76 -9.70 -6.88 34.60
C VAL A 76 -9.15 -5.46 34.68
N LYS A 77 -8.41 -5.16 35.75
CA LYS A 77 -7.66 -3.90 35.86
C LYS A 77 -6.56 -3.89 34.79
N PRO A 78 -6.40 -2.81 34.01
CA PRO A 78 -5.31 -2.73 33.04
C PRO A 78 -3.97 -2.77 33.79
N LYS A 79 -3.12 -3.74 33.45
CA LYS A 79 -1.75 -3.82 33.96
C LYS A 79 -0.82 -3.13 32.96
N THR A 80 -0.16 -2.06 33.38
CA THR A 80 0.89 -1.42 32.59
C THR A 80 2.17 -2.23 32.74
N LEU A 81 2.48 -3.06 31.75
CA LEU A 81 3.76 -3.78 31.70
C LEU A 81 4.84 -2.87 31.11
N LYS A 82 6.03 -2.87 31.72
CA LYS A 82 7.19 -2.14 31.21
C LYS A 82 7.73 -2.88 29.98
N ALA A 83 8.20 -2.16 28.98
CA ALA A 83 8.69 -2.72 27.72
C ALA A 83 9.82 -3.77 27.89
N ARG A 84 10.54 -3.75 29.01
CA ARG A 84 11.61 -4.71 29.34
C ARG A 84 11.11 -6.09 29.78
N ASP A 85 9.87 -6.17 30.28
CA ASP A 85 9.28 -7.40 30.81
C ASP A 85 8.36 -8.10 29.79
N VAL A 86 8.39 -7.65 28.52
CA VAL A 86 7.61 -8.25 27.44
C VAL A 86 8.38 -9.44 26.87
N ASP A 87 7.93 -10.66 27.22
CA ASP A 87 8.46 -11.91 26.66
C ASP A 87 8.09 -12.02 25.17
N ILE A 88 9.04 -11.68 24.28
CA ILE A 88 8.88 -11.77 22.80
C ILE A 88 8.71 -13.23 22.33
N GLU A 89 9.18 -14.20 23.11
CA GLU A 89 9.12 -15.63 22.78
C GLU A 89 7.74 -16.25 23.03
N LYS A 90 6.89 -15.61 23.85
CA LYS A 90 5.50 -16.02 24.01
C LYS A 90 4.73 -15.45 22.83
N THR A 91 4.74 -16.17 21.71
CA THR A 91 3.83 -15.91 20.60
C THR A 91 2.41 -15.98 21.15
N THR A 92 1.79 -14.84 21.36
CA THR A 92 0.36 -14.78 21.60
C THR A 92 -0.28 -15.54 20.45
N GLU A 93 -1.10 -16.54 20.79
CA GLU A 93 -1.79 -17.31 19.78
C GLU A 93 -2.67 -16.34 18.98
N LEU A 94 -2.20 -15.95 17.79
CA LEU A 94 -2.88 -15.02 16.92
C LEU A 94 -4.35 -15.39 16.82
N SER A 95 -5.21 -14.39 16.96
CA SER A 95 -6.65 -14.58 16.87
C SER A 95 -6.99 -15.30 15.57
N ARG A 96 -8.04 -16.12 15.54
CA ARG A 96 -8.43 -16.86 14.31
C ARG A 96 -8.51 -15.92 13.10
N ARG A 97 -8.98 -14.70 13.31
CA ARG A 97 -9.04 -13.64 12.29
C ARG A 97 -7.66 -13.23 11.77
N GLU A 98 -6.71 -13.03 12.67
CA GLU A 98 -5.34 -12.62 12.32
C GLU A 98 -4.60 -13.74 11.57
N ARG A 99 -4.85 -15.01 11.91
CA ARG A 99 -4.29 -16.15 11.17
C ARG A 99 -4.80 -16.19 9.74
N GLU A 100 -6.11 -16.07 9.55
CA GLU A 100 -6.73 -16.06 8.22
C GLU A 100 -6.26 -14.86 7.38
N GLU A 101 -6.10 -13.68 8.00
CA GLU A 101 -5.59 -12.49 7.31
C GLU A 101 -4.13 -12.65 6.87
N ILE A 102 -3.26 -13.22 7.71
CA ILE A 102 -1.87 -13.49 7.36
C ILE A 102 -1.78 -14.57 6.28
N GLU A 103 -2.60 -15.61 6.35
CA GLU A 103 -2.65 -16.64 5.32
C GLU A 103 -3.12 -16.07 3.98
N LYS A 104 -4.12 -15.18 3.99
CA LYS A 104 -4.58 -14.47 2.80
C LYS A 104 -3.49 -13.57 2.21
N GLN A 105 -2.75 -12.85 3.04
CA GLN A 105 -1.61 -12.04 2.62
C GLN A 105 -0.52 -12.92 2.00
N LYS A 106 -0.10 -13.99 2.68
CA LYS A 106 0.89 -14.95 2.18
C LYS A 106 0.46 -15.61 0.87
N ALA A 107 -0.82 -15.95 0.72
CA ALA A 107 -1.36 -16.51 -0.51
C ALA A 107 -1.31 -15.51 -1.67
N HIS A 108 -1.65 -14.24 -1.41
CA HIS A 108 -1.55 -13.17 -2.39
C HIS A 108 -0.08 -12.92 -2.80
N GLU A 109 0.83 -12.81 -1.83
CA GLU A 109 2.27 -12.67 -2.10
C GLU A 109 2.82 -13.84 -2.91
N ARG A 110 2.42 -15.07 -2.58
CA ARG A 110 2.82 -16.25 -3.34
C ARG A 110 2.31 -16.19 -4.78
N TYR A 111 1.06 -15.75 -4.98
CA TYR A 111 0.50 -15.57 -6.31
C TYR A 111 1.28 -14.52 -7.11
N MET A 112 1.55 -13.36 -6.51
CA MET A 112 2.35 -12.29 -7.11
C MET A 112 3.75 -12.79 -7.47
N ARG A 113 4.43 -13.49 -6.55
CA ARG A 113 5.74 -14.09 -6.78
C ARG A 113 5.73 -15.13 -7.91
N LEU A 114 4.67 -15.93 -8.03
CA LEU A 114 4.53 -16.89 -9.13
C LEU A 114 4.26 -16.20 -10.47
N GLN A 115 3.53 -15.08 -10.47
CA GLN A 115 3.30 -14.26 -11.64
C GLN A 115 4.61 -13.63 -12.13
N GLU A 116 5.39 -13.05 -11.22
CA GLU A 116 6.72 -12.49 -11.51
C GLU A 116 7.69 -13.55 -12.04
N GLN A 117 7.64 -14.77 -11.47
CA GLN A 117 8.42 -15.90 -11.96
C GLN A 117 7.94 -16.44 -13.32
N GLY A 118 6.84 -15.93 -13.87
CA GLY A 118 6.29 -16.44 -15.14
C GLY A 118 5.66 -17.82 -15.01
N LYS A 119 5.33 -18.27 -13.80
CA LYS A 119 4.83 -19.65 -13.57
C LYS A 119 3.32 -19.76 -13.69
N THR A 120 2.58 -18.67 -13.54
CA THR A 120 1.14 -18.63 -13.79
C THR A 120 0.84 -18.79 -15.28
N GLU A 121 -0.31 -19.37 -15.63
CA GLU A 121 -0.69 -19.57 -17.02
C GLU A 121 -0.80 -18.25 -17.80
N GLN A 122 -1.22 -17.18 -17.13
CA GLN A 122 -1.27 -15.83 -17.71
C GLN A 122 0.13 -15.34 -18.06
N ALA A 123 1.06 -15.38 -17.08
CA ALA A 123 2.42 -14.91 -17.31
C ALA A 123 3.17 -15.75 -18.36
N ARG A 124 2.91 -17.07 -18.42
CA ARG A 124 3.45 -17.93 -19.49
C ARG A 124 2.99 -17.46 -20.86
N LYS A 125 1.68 -17.23 -21.05
CA LYS A 125 1.12 -16.73 -22.31
C LYS A 125 1.70 -15.37 -22.69
N ASP A 126 1.89 -14.47 -21.72
CA ASP A 126 2.49 -13.17 -21.95
C ASP A 126 3.97 -13.28 -22.36
N LEU A 127 4.74 -14.16 -21.71
CA LEU A 127 6.12 -14.46 -22.08
C LEU A 127 6.22 -15.07 -23.49
N ASP A 128 5.34 -16.01 -23.83
CA ASP A 128 5.28 -16.63 -25.15
C ASP A 128 4.95 -15.59 -26.23
N ARG A 129 3.99 -14.69 -25.95
CA ARG A 129 3.66 -13.58 -26.84
C ARG A 129 4.85 -12.64 -27.05
N LEU A 130 5.57 -12.31 -25.98
CA LEU A 130 6.79 -11.49 -26.07
C LEU A 130 7.90 -12.21 -26.84
N ALA A 131 8.06 -13.52 -26.67
CA ALA A 131 9.03 -14.33 -27.41
C ALA A 131 8.72 -14.30 -28.92
N LEU A 132 7.46 -14.46 -29.32
CA LEU A 132 7.03 -14.37 -30.72
C LEU A 132 7.35 -13.00 -31.32
N ILE A 133 7.09 -11.91 -30.59
CA ILE A 133 7.44 -10.55 -31.05
C ILE A 133 8.95 -10.40 -31.19
N ARG A 134 9.75 -10.91 -30.24
CA ARG A 134 11.21 -10.89 -30.33
C ARG A 134 11.71 -11.65 -31.56
N GLN A 135 11.14 -12.82 -31.85
CA GLN A 135 11.46 -13.61 -33.04
C GLN A 135 11.14 -12.83 -34.32
N GLN A 136 9.93 -12.28 -34.45
CA GLN A 136 9.53 -11.47 -35.60
C GLN A 136 10.46 -10.26 -35.81
N ARG A 137 10.87 -9.60 -34.73
CA ARG A 137 11.83 -8.48 -34.81
C ARG A 137 13.22 -8.94 -35.25
N ALA A 138 13.70 -10.06 -34.71
CA ALA A 138 15.00 -10.62 -35.09
C ALA A 138 15.01 -11.09 -36.56
N GLU A 139 13.96 -11.75 -37.02
CA GLU A 139 13.79 -12.16 -38.41
C GLU A 139 13.70 -10.95 -39.36
N ALA A 140 12.96 -9.91 -38.98
CA ALA A 140 12.88 -8.68 -39.77
C ALA A 140 14.22 -7.95 -39.83
N ALA A 141 15.00 -7.93 -38.75
CA ALA A 141 16.35 -7.39 -38.74
C ALA A 141 17.28 -8.19 -39.65
N LYS A 142 17.29 -9.53 -39.53
CA LYS A 142 18.07 -10.43 -40.39
C LYS A 142 17.72 -10.24 -41.86
N LYS A 143 16.43 -10.22 -42.22
CA LYS A 143 15.99 -9.96 -43.61
C LYS A 143 16.47 -8.61 -44.13
N ARG A 144 16.42 -7.55 -43.31
CA ARG A 144 16.94 -6.22 -43.71
C ARG A 144 18.45 -6.24 -43.92
N ASP A 145 19.19 -6.95 -43.10
CA ASP A 145 20.65 -7.01 -43.22
C ASP A 145 21.08 -7.87 -44.42
N GLU A 146 20.38 -8.97 -44.70
CA GLU A 146 20.56 -9.78 -45.91
C GLU A 146 20.23 -8.99 -47.18
N GLU A 147 19.14 -8.22 -47.21
CA GLU A 147 18.81 -7.35 -48.34
C GLU A 147 19.85 -6.25 -48.56
N LYS A 148 20.41 -5.67 -47.49
CA LYS A 148 21.48 -4.67 -47.60
C LYS A 148 22.76 -5.31 -48.13
N ALA A 149 23.15 -6.46 -47.60
CA ALA A 149 24.33 -7.20 -48.07
C ALA A 149 24.19 -7.60 -49.54
N ALA A 150 23.02 -8.10 -49.97
CA ALA A 150 22.77 -8.42 -51.38
C ALA A 150 22.79 -7.18 -52.28
N LYS A 151 22.29 -6.03 -51.82
CA LYS A 151 22.37 -4.75 -52.55
C LYS A 151 23.83 -4.26 -52.66
N GLU A 152 24.64 -4.44 -51.62
CA GLU A 152 26.06 -4.09 -51.63
C GLU A 152 26.86 -5.00 -52.56
N GLN A 153 26.64 -6.32 -52.52
CA GLN A 153 27.24 -7.26 -53.45
C GLN A 153 26.91 -6.91 -54.90
N LYS A 154 25.63 -6.64 -55.21
CA LYS A 154 25.22 -6.19 -56.55
C LYS A 154 25.91 -4.88 -56.95
N LYS A 155 26.03 -3.91 -56.04
CA LYS A 155 26.76 -2.66 -56.32
C LYS A 155 28.25 -2.89 -56.60
N VAL A 156 28.89 -3.80 -55.85
CA VAL A 156 30.29 -4.16 -56.05
C VAL A 156 30.49 -4.89 -57.37
N GLU A 157 29.59 -5.83 -57.72
CA GLU A 157 29.58 -6.52 -59.02
C GLU A 157 29.38 -5.55 -60.19
N THR A 158 28.47 -4.57 -60.07
CA THR A 158 28.25 -3.56 -61.14
C THR A 158 29.39 -2.55 -61.29
N ARG A 159 30.28 -2.44 -60.30
CA ARG A 159 31.45 -1.53 -60.34
C ARG A 159 32.71 -2.20 -60.87
N LYS A 160 32.68 -3.51 -61.10
CA LYS A 160 33.81 -4.31 -61.59
C LYS A 160 33.65 -4.56 -63.09
#